data_AF-B4LRZ1-F1
#
_entry.id   AF-B4LRZ1-F1
#
_cell.length_a   1.000
_cell.length_b   1.000
_cell.length_c   1.000
_cell.angle_alpha   90.00
_cell.angle_beta   90.00
_cell.angle_gamma   90.00
#
_symmetry.space_group_name_H-M   'P 1'
#
loop_
_entity.id
_entity.type
_entity.pdbx_description
1 polymer ?
#
loop_
_entity_poly.entity_id
_entity_poly.type
_entity_poly.pdbx_seq_one_letter_code
_entity_poly.pdbx_strand_id
1 'polypeptide(L)'
;MRTITLCLLLLVSGSCLLGSSASDADSFDFEEVEAYGFIKSMEKALKKALTTVRGVNCTIKEVIEVMLATTNYVDAIDACGTAIPKDIAKIVKNCKSIIALCEDIIHLNSTICADEEDGKMTTSKCFLGLFEAIMKLTYKINTTLKLIAKLPADTESCFLDATKEVEQSYNDFLPNIDKCIEQM
;
A
#
# COMPACT_ATOMS: atom_id res chain seq x y z
N MET A 1 -54.09 26.09 -12.61
CA MET A 1 -52.98 26.63 -13.44
C MET A 1 -52.37 27.80 -12.69
N ARG A 2 -51.06 27.69 -12.34
CA ARG A 2 -50.07 28.76 -12.04
C ARG A 2 -50.50 29.78 -10.96
N THR A 3 -49.78 30.00 -9.86
CA THR A 3 -48.39 30.48 -9.79
C THR A 3 -47.86 30.27 -8.36
N ILE A 4 -46.71 29.62 -8.22
CA ILE A 4 -45.88 29.64 -7.01
C ILE A 4 -44.74 30.61 -7.33
N THR A 5 -44.69 31.77 -6.67
CA THR A 5 -43.51 32.63 -6.68
C THR A 5 -43.54 33.56 -5.46
N LEU A 6 -42.37 33.71 -4.85
CA LEU A 6 -41.94 34.77 -3.92
C LEU A 6 -42.27 34.62 -2.42
N CYS A 7 -41.42 33.85 -1.73
CA CYS A 7 -40.83 34.32 -0.47
C CYS A 7 -39.30 34.15 -0.57
N LEU A 8 -38.67 35.13 -1.24
CA LEU A 8 -37.24 35.37 -1.14
C LEU A 8 -36.94 36.02 0.21
N LEU A 9 -35.94 35.45 0.86
CA LEU A 9 -34.90 36.11 1.65
C LEU A 9 -35.37 36.94 2.84
N LEU A 10 -35.00 36.45 4.03
CA LEU A 10 -33.98 37.07 4.88
C LEU A 10 -33.86 36.22 6.15
N LEU A 11 -32.67 35.69 6.42
CA LEU A 11 -31.89 35.99 7.63
C LEU A 11 -30.89 34.87 8.00
N VAL A 12 -29.66 35.34 8.22
CA VAL A 12 -28.75 34.91 9.30
C VAL A 12 -27.83 33.73 9.00
N SER A 13 -26.61 34.11 8.63
CA SER A 13 -25.34 33.68 9.24
C SER A 13 -25.46 32.53 10.25
N GLY A 14 -25.17 31.33 9.77
CA GLY A 14 -24.75 30.21 10.60
C GLY A 14 -23.43 29.72 10.06
N SER A 15 -22.33 30.12 10.69
CA SER A 15 -21.03 29.48 10.54
C SER A 15 -21.17 28.02 10.94
N CYS A 16 -21.33 27.12 9.97
CA CYS A 16 -21.16 25.70 10.23
C CYS A 16 -19.67 25.42 10.40
N LEU A 17 -19.22 25.65 11.64
CA LEU A 17 -18.24 24.81 12.31
C LEU A 17 -18.66 23.35 12.13
N LEU A 18 -18.24 22.72 11.04
CA LEU A 18 -18.13 21.28 10.98
C LEU A 18 -16.70 20.96 11.36
N GLY A 19 -16.55 20.59 12.63
CA GLY A 19 -15.34 19.97 13.13
C GLY A 19 -15.05 18.73 12.31
N SER A 20 -13.99 18.78 11.52
CA SER A 20 -13.27 17.59 11.13
C SER A 20 -12.61 17.07 12.39
N SER A 21 -13.19 16.02 12.97
CA SER A 21 -12.53 15.18 13.94
C SER A 21 -11.17 14.78 13.39
N ALA A 22 -10.13 15.06 14.16
CA ALA A 22 -8.79 14.57 13.93
C ALA A 22 -8.83 13.05 13.69
N SER A 23 -8.57 12.64 12.45
CA SER A 23 -7.91 11.37 12.21
C SER A 23 -6.43 11.69 12.21
N ASP A 24 -5.71 11.14 13.19
CA ASP A 24 -4.26 11.20 13.32
C ASP A 24 -3.60 11.01 11.95
N ALA A 25 -3.20 12.14 11.35
CA ALA A 25 -2.23 12.15 10.29
C ALA A 25 -0.91 11.83 10.97
N ASP A 26 -0.60 10.55 11.06
CA ASP A 26 0.72 10.07 11.40
C ASP A 26 1.67 10.73 10.38
N SER A 27 2.38 11.77 10.84
CA SER A 27 3.25 12.57 10.02
C SER A 27 4.41 11.67 9.61
N PHE A 28 4.37 11.17 8.38
CA PHE A 28 5.46 10.39 7.80
C PHE A 28 6.70 11.29 7.75
N ASP A 29 7.61 11.08 8.70
CA ASP A 29 8.86 11.82 8.80
C ASP A 29 9.76 11.38 7.63
N PHE A 30 9.84 12.21 6.60
CA PHE A 30 10.60 11.96 5.38
C PHE A 30 12.06 12.37 5.56
N GLU A 31 12.88 11.52 6.17
CA GLU A 31 14.34 11.71 6.15
C GLU A 31 15.05 10.42 5.72
N GLU A 32 15.13 10.21 4.40
CA GLU A 32 16.25 9.51 3.73
C GLU A 32 16.17 9.68 2.21
N VAL A 33 17.27 10.11 1.57
CA VAL A 33 17.32 10.42 0.12
C VAL A 33 17.08 9.17 -0.75
N GLU A 34 17.52 7.98 -0.31
CA GLU A 34 17.29 6.72 -1.03
C GLU A 34 15.82 6.29 -1.00
N ALA A 35 15.13 6.49 0.13
CA ALA A 35 13.68 6.26 0.23
C ALA A 35 12.91 7.18 -0.73
N TYR A 36 13.36 8.42 -0.91
CA TYR A 36 12.73 9.34 -1.86
C TYR A 36 12.80 8.83 -3.31
N GLY A 37 13.88 8.14 -3.69
CA GLY A 37 14.06 7.54 -5.01
C GLY A 37 13.10 6.38 -5.29
N PHE A 38 13.03 5.40 -4.37
CA PHE A 38 12.13 4.25 -4.48
C PHE A 38 10.66 4.67 -4.52
N ILE A 39 10.23 5.51 -3.57
CA ILE A 39 8.84 5.97 -3.46
C ILE A 39 8.40 6.74 -4.70
N LYS A 40 9.23 7.68 -5.19
CA LYS A 40 8.90 8.48 -6.37
C LYS A 40 8.86 7.63 -7.65
N SER A 41 9.72 6.62 -7.75
CA SER A 41 9.73 5.70 -8.89
C SER A 41 8.45 4.86 -8.89
N MET A 42 8.06 4.34 -7.72
CA MET A 42 6.80 3.62 -7.58
C MET A 42 5.58 4.50 -7.90
N GLU A 43 5.53 5.73 -7.39
CA GLU A 43 4.46 6.68 -7.73
C GLU A 43 4.32 6.85 -9.25
N LYS A 44 5.44 7.02 -9.95
CA LYS A 44 5.44 7.19 -11.41
C LYS A 44 5.00 5.92 -12.14
N ALA A 45 5.44 4.76 -11.66
CA ALA A 45 5.08 3.47 -12.23
C ALA A 45 3.58 3.19 -12.06
N LEU A 46 3.02 3.36 -10.86
CA LEU A 46 1.61 3.18 -10.58
C LEU A 46 0.70 4.14 -11.35
N LYS A 47 1.10 5.41 -11.51
CA LYS A 47 0.36 6.37 -12.36
C LYS A 47 0.21 5.91 -13.81
N LYS A 48 1.06 4.99 -14.29
CA LYS A 48 0.95 4.38 -15.61
C LYS A 48 0.23 3.04 -15.55
N ALA A 49 0.68 2.13 -14.68
CA ALA A 49 0.14 0.78 -14.58
C ALA A 49 -1.37 0.78 -14.28
N LEU A 50 -1.84 1.70 -13.44
CA LEU A 50 -3.24 1.73 -13.02
C LEU A 50 -4.20 2.37 -14.06
N THR A 51 -3.69 2.80 -15.22
CA THR A 51 -4.54 3.44 -16.26
C THR A 51 -5.32 2.46 -17.12
N THR A 52 -4.98 1.17 -17.06
CA THR A 52 -5.62 0.11 -17.85
C THR A 52 -6.05 -1.04 -16.94
N VAL A 53 -7.10 -1.76 -17.33
CA VAL A 53 -7.56 -2.95 -16.59
C VAL A 53 -6.46 -4.02 -16.55
N ARG A 54 -5.68 -4.17 -17.62
CA ARG A 54 -4.54 -5.11 -17.66
C ARG A 54 -3.44 -4.74 -16.68
N GLY A 55 -3.05 -3.47 -16.65
CA GLY A 55 -2.00 -3.01 -15.73
C GLY A 55 -2.45 -3.09 -14.27
N VAL A 56 -3.74 -2.88 -13.97
CA VAL A 56 -4.28 -3.16 -12.63
C VAL A 56 -4.29 -4.64 -12.30
N ASN A 57 -4.80 -5.50 -13.18
CA ASN A 57 -4.77 -6.95 -12.94
C ASN A 57 -3.35 -7.47 -12.73
N CYS A 58 -2.36 -6.93 -13.44
CA CYS A 58 -0.95 -7.24 -13.21
C CYS A 58 -0.46 -6.71 -11.85
N THR A 59 -0.75 -5.44 -11.53
CA THR A 59 -0.36 -4.83 -10.25
C THR A 59 -0.93 -5.59 -9.04
N ILE A 60 -2.19 -6.03 -9.12
CA ILE A 60 -2.83 -6.81 -8.05
C ILE A 60 -2.16 -8.18 -7.89
N LYS A 61 -1.69 -8.81 -8.97
CA LYS A 61 -0.90 -10.06 -8.86
C LYS A 61 0.40 -9.81 -8.10
N GLU A 62 1.11 -8.73 -8.39
CA GLU A 62 2.34 -8.39 -7.65
C GLU A 62 2.06 -8.10 -6.17
N VAL A 63 0.92 -7.48 -5.84
CA VAL A 63 0.48 -7.32 -4.44
C VAL A 63 0.24 -8.67 -3.76
N ILE A 64 -0.34 -9.64 -4.47
CA ILE A 64 -0.54 -11.02 -3.97
C ILE A 64 0.80 -11.71 -3.73
N GLU A 65 1.78 -11.58 -4.64
CA GLU A 65 3.12 -12.16 -4.45
C GLU A 65 3.84 -11.56 -3.24
N VAL A 66 3.76 -10.24 -3.04
CA VAL A 66 4.27 -9.56 -1.83
C VAL A 66 3.58 -10.11 -0.58
N MET A 67 2.25 -10.27 -0.60
CA MET A 67 1.49 -10.82 0.52
C MET A 67 1.92 -12.24 0.87
N LEU A 68 2.11 -13.09 -0.15
CA LEU A 68 2.54 -14.48 0.01
C LEU A 68 3.94 -14.56 0.62
N ALA A 69 4.92 -13.83 0.06
CA ALA A 69 6.27 -13.78 0.59
C ALA A 69 6.31 -13.27 2.04
N THR A 70 5.49 -12.25 2.34
CA THR A 70 5.39 -11.69 3.69
C THR A 70 4.78 -12.68 4.68
N THR A 71 3.77 -13.44 4.26
CA THR A 71 3.13 -14.48 5.09
C THR A 71 4.11 -15.62 5.35
N ASN A 72 4.77 -16.12 4.31
CA ASN A 72 5.79 -17.17 4.42
C ASN A 72 6.92 -16.76 5.37
N TYR A 73 7.33 -15.48 5.34
CA TYR A 73 8.29 -14.95 6.31
C TYR A 73 7.77 -15.04 7.74
N VAL A 74 6.55 -14.58 8.02
CA VAL A 74 5.97 -14.63 9.37
C VAL A 74 5.92 -16.07 9.88
N ASP A 75 5.54 -17.01 9.03
CA ASP A 75 5.47 -18.44 9.37
C ASP A 75 6.87 -19.04 9.57
N ALA A 76 7.85 -18.68 8.74
CA ALA A 76 9.24 -19.14 8.86
C ALA A 76 9.89 -18.65 10.16
N ILE A 77 9.62 -17.41 10.58
CA ILE A 77 10.10 -16.88 11.85
C ILE A 77 9.50 -17.65 13.05
N ASP A 78 8.21 -18.00 12.99
CA ASP A 78 7.56 -18.81 14.03
C ASP A 78 8.17 -20.23 14.07
N ALA A 79 8.44 -20.81 12.90
CA ALA A 79 9.04 -22.13 12.75
C ALA A 79 10.48 -22.23 13.28
N CYS A 80 11.19 -21.12 13.50
CA CYS A 80 12.51 -21.15 14.14
C CYS A 80 12.47 -21.70 15.57
N GLY A 81 11.32 -21.67 16.26
CA GLY A 81 11.10 -22.34 17.55
C GLY A 81 11.92 -21.81 18.73
N THR A 82 12.65 -20.70 18.54
CA THR A 82 13.44 -20.01 19.56
C THR A 82 12.81 -18.68 19.95
N ALA A 83 13.34 -18.04 20.99
CA ALA A 83 12.86 -16.73 21.40
C ALA A 83 13.17 -15.69 20.32
N ILE A 84 12.13 -15.07 19.75
CA ILE A 84 12.27 -14.06 18.69
C ILE A 84 13.00 -12.82 19.24
N PRO A 85 14.15 -12.43 18.66
CA PRO A 85 14.86 -11.21 19.05
C PRO A 85 14.02 -9.96 18.83
N LYS A 86 14.27 -8.91 19.63
CA LYS A 86 13.48 -7.66 19.56
C LYS A 86 13.48 -7.01 18.17
N ASP A 87 14.57 -7.10 17.43
CA ASP A 87 14.67 -6.48 16.11
C ASP A 87 13.90 -7.27 15.05
N ILE A 88 13.94 -8.61 15.10
CA ILE A 88 13.07 -9.47 14.29
C ILE A 88 11.60 -9.26 14.63
N ALA A 89 11.25 -9.13 15.91
CA ALA A 89 9.86 -8.87 16.32
C ALA A 89 9.31 -7.55 15.74
N LYS A 90 10.15 -6.51 15.60
CA LYS A 90 9.76 -5.25 14.93
C LYS A 90 9.50 -5.45 13.43
N ILE A 91 10.31 -6.27 12.76
CA ILE A 91 10.13 -6.62 11.35
C ILE A 91 8.82 -7.39 11.18
N VAL A 92 8.61 -8.46 11.95
CA VAL A 92 7.36 -9.26 11.95
C VAL A 92 6.12 -8.38 12.18
N LYS A 93 6.20 -7.40 13.10
CA LYS A 93 5.10 -6.45 13.32
C LYS A 93 4.79 -5.61 12.07
N ASN A 94 5.80 -5.14 11.35
CA ASN A 94 5.60 -4.41 10.11
C ASN A 94 5.08 -5.33 9.00
N CYS A 95 5.59 -6.56 8.89
CA CYS A 95 5.10 -7.58 7.96
C CYS A 95 3.61 -7.89 8.18
N LYS A 96 3.13 -8.00 9.42
CA LYS A 96 1.69 -8.16 9.70
C LYS A 96 0.85 -6.96 9.23
N SER A 97 1.41 -5.74 9.29
CA SER A 97 0.74 -4.56 8.75
C SER A 97 0.73 -4.56 7.21
N ILE A 98 1.80 -5.07 6.59
CA ILE A 98 1.90 -5.24 5.14
C ILE A 98 0.84 -6.24 4.65
N ILE A 99 0.70 -7.39 5.32
CA ILE A 99 -0.32 -8.40 5.00
C ILE A 99 -1.72 -7.77 5.02
N ALA A 100 -2.07 -7.04 6.08
CA ALA A 100 -3.37 -6.37 6.18
C ALA A 100 -3.58 -5.35 5.04
N LEU A 101 -2.56 -4.56 4.69
CA LEU A 101 -2.65 -3.63 3.56
C LEU A 101 -2.85 -4.35 2.21
N CYS A 102 -2.19 -5.50 2.01
CA CYS A 102 -2.39 -6.31 0.81
C CYS A 102 -3.82 -6.86 0.73
N GLU A 103 -4.36 -7.38 1.84
CA GLU A 103 -5.75 -7.83 1.93
C GLU A 103 -6.74 -6.70 1.61
N ASP A 104 -6.50 -5.52 2.18
CA ASP A 104 -7.30 -4.32 1.90
C ASP A 104 -7.25 -3.94 0.40
N ILE A 105 -6.08 -3.96 -0.24
CA ILE A 105 -5.92 -3.68 -1.68
C ILE A 105 -6.69 -4.69 -2.54
N ILE A 106 -6.57 -5.98 -2.22
CA ILE A 106 -7.27 -7.06 -2.94
C ILE A 106 -8.79 -6.88 -2.79
N HIS A 107 -9.26 -6.56 -1.58
CA HIS A 107 -10.66 -6.30 -1.32
C HIS A 107 -11.16 -5.04 -2.05
N LEU A 108 -10.37 -3.95 -2.03
CA LEU A 108 -10.67 -2.71 -2.73
C LEU A 108 -10.84 -2.94 -4.24
N ASN A 109 -9.96 -3.73 -4.84
CA ASN A 109 -10.06 -4.12 -6.25
C ASN A 109 -11.37 -4.88 -6.53
N SER A 110 -11.73 -5.84 -5.66
CA SER A 110 -12.94 -6.65 -5.83
C SER A 110 -14.26 -5.87 -5.64
N THR A 111 -14.22 -4.71 -4.98
CA THR A 111 -15.41 -3.94 -4.60
C THR A 111 -15.58 -2.65 -5.39
N ILE A 112 -14.50 -1.89 -5.59
CA ILE A 112 -14.54 -0.57 -6.24
C ILE A 112 -14.27 -0.68 -7.75
N CYS A 113 -13.52 -1.70 -8.18
CA CYS A 113 -13.10 -1.85 -9.57
C CYS A 113 -13.90 -2.94 -10.32
N ALA A 114 -15.04 -3.37 -9.78
CA ALA A 114 -15.84 -4.47 -10.33
C ALA A 114 -16.76 -4.09 -11.50
N ASP A 115 -17.08 -2.80 -11.68
CA ASP A 115 -18.08 -2.31 -12.64
C ASP A 115 -17.50 -1.86 -14.00
N GLU A 116 -16.42 -2.49 -14.47
CA GLU A 116 -15.64 -2.01 -15.60
C GLU A 116 -15.94 -2.78 -16.91
N GLU A 117 -16.84 -2.26 -17.74
CA GLU A 117 -17.32 -2.94 -18.96
C GLU A 117 -16.46 -2.68 -20.23
N ASP A 118 -15.60 -1.65 -20.26
CA ASP A 118 -14.96 -1.16 -21.51
C ASP A 118 -13.41 -1.29 -21.56
N GLY A 119 -12.79 -2.02 -20.64
CA GLY A 119 -11.33 -2.31 -20.67
C GLY A 119 -10.39 -1.11 -20.39
N LYS A 120 -10.93 0.09 -20.16
CA LYS A 120 -10.23 1.25 -19.59
C LYS A 120 -10.70 1.47 -18.17
N MET A 121 -9.78 1.87 -17.27
CA MET A 121 -10.13 2.24 -15.89
C MET A 121 -11.04 3.47 -15.90
N THR A 122 -12.35 3.26 -15.77
CA THR A 122 -13.39 4.28 -16.02
C THR A 122 -13.74 5.09 -14.78
N THR A 123 -13.45 4.60 -13.57
CA THR A 123 -13.71 5.38 -12.35
C THR A 123 -12.43 5.93 -11.73
N SER A 124 -12.34 7.27 -11.66
CA SER A 124 -11.31 7.98 -10.89
C SER A 124 -11.24 7.50 -9.44
N LYS A 125 -12.35 6.96 -8.89
CA LYS A 125 -12.41 6.35 -7.56
C LYS A 125 -11.59 5.06 -7.46
N CYS A 126 -11.72 4.12 -8.41
CA CYS A 126 -10.90 2.91 -8.43
C CYS A 126 -9.42 3.26 -8.57
N PHE A 127 -9.07 4.13 -9.53
CA PHE A 127 -7.68 4.56 -9.73
C PHE A 127 -7.09 5.18 -8.46
N LEU A 128 -7.76 6.19 -7.88
CA LEU A 128 -7.25 6.90 -6.71
C LEU A 128 -7.18 5.97 -5.48
N GLY A 129 -8.20 5.14 -5.27
CA GLY A 129 -8.22 4.20 -4.15
C GLY A 129 -7.08 3.19 -4.22
N LEU A 130 -6.90 2.53 -5.38
CA LEU A 130 -5.80 1.59 -5.58
C LEU A 130 -4.45 2.28 -5.48
N PHE A 131 -4.29 3.45 -6.11
CA PHE A 131 -3.05 4.22 -6.07
C PHE A 131 -2.65 4.56 -4.64
N GLU A 132 -3.58 5.11 -3.84
CA GLU A 132 -3.33 5.47 -2.44
C GLU A 132 -3.00 4.25 -1.59
N ALA A 133 -3.74 3.15 -1.75
CA ALA A 133 -3.52 1.93 -0.97
C ALA A 133 -2.16 1.29 -1.29
N ILE A 134 -1.78 1.19 -2.56
CA ILE A 134 -0.50 0.62 -2.98
C ILE A 134 0.67 1.53 -2.56
N MET A 135 0.49 2.86 -2.59
CA MET A 135 1.52 3.77 -2.06
C MET A 135 1.72 3.55 -0.55
N LYS A 136 0.65 3.38 0.25
CA LYS A 136 0.76 3.03 1.68
C LYS A 136 1.53 1.72 1.89
N LEU A 137 1.24 0.70 1.08
CA LEU A 137 2.00 -0.55 1.05
C LEU A 137 3.49 -0.31 0.76
N THR A 138 3.79 0.51 -0.25
CA THR A 138 5.16 0.82 -0.67
C THR A 138 5.94 1.54 0.44
N TYR A 139 5.32 2.48 1.15
CA TYR A 139 5.93 3.10 2.33
C TYR A 139 6.27 2.08 3.41
N LYS A 140 5.34 1.16 3.68
CA LYS A 140 5.53 0.13 4.70
C LYS A 140 6.61 -0.88 4.34
N ILE A 141 6.69 -1.27 3.06
CA ILE A 141 7.78 -2.09 2.50
C ILE A 141 9.12 -1.38 2.74
N ASN A 142 9.23 -0.10 2.36
CA ASN A 142 10.46 0.66 2.55
C ASN A 142 10.87 0.78 4.03
N THR A 143 9.92 1.04 4.93
CA THR A 143 10.20 1.00 6.39
C THR A 143 10.72 -0.36 6.83
N THR A 144 10.18 -1.44 6.28
CA THR A 144 10.58 -2.80 6.63
C THR A 144 11.98 -3.13 6.10
N LEU A 145 12.31 -2.76 4.86
CA LEU A 145 13.67 -2.87 4.30
C LEU A 145 14.71 -2.14 5.18
N LYS A 146 14.38 -0.96 5.70
CA LYS A 146 15.27 -0.22 6.62
C LYS A 146 15.47 -0.92 7.96
N LEU A 147 14.48 -1.69 8.44
CA LEU A 147 14.63 -2.50 9.65
C LEU A 147 15.50 -3.72 9.37
N ILE A 148 15.32 -4.36 8.22
CA ILE A 148 16.13 -5.50 7.76
C ILE A 148 17.61 -5.10 7.65
N ALA A 149 17.90 -3.96 7.01
CA ALA A 149 19.26 -3.45 6.88
C ALA A 149 19.96 -3.12 8.21
N LYS A 150 19.19 -3.00 9.31
CA LYS A 150 19.70 -2.72 10.66
C LYS A 150 19.84 -3.99 11.52
N LEU A 151 19.64 -5.17 10.95
CA LEU A 151 19.78 -6.42 11.71
C LEU A 151 21.21 -6.61 12.23
N PRO A 152 21.38 -7.04 13.49
CA PRO A 152 22.70 -7.36 14.04
C PRO A 152 23.39 -8.47 13.25
N ALA A 153 24.72 -8.39 13.12
CA ALA A 153 25.51 -9.38 12.40
C ALA A 153 25.53 -10.77 13.06
N ASP A 154 25.22 -10.84 14.37
CA ASP A 154 25.10 -12.05 15.17
C ASP A 154 23.68 -12.64 15.18
N THR A 155 22.76 -12.12 14.34
CA THR A 155 21.43 -12.70 14.17
C THR A 155 21.54 -14.17 13.74
N GLU A 156 20.77 -15.04 14.39
CA GLU A 156 20.77 -16.48 14.08
C GLU A 156 20.39 -16.74 12.62
N SER A 157 21.00 -17.78 12.02
CA SER A 157 20.84 -18.08 10.59
C SER A 157 19.39 -18.33 10.20
N CYS A 158 18.58 -18.97 11.06
CA CYS A 158 17.16 -19.21 10.79
C CYS A 158 16.40 -17.91 10.49
N PHE A 159 16.64 -16.87 11.28
CA PHE A 159 16.00 -15.57 11.08
C PHE A 159 16.58 -14.83 9.87
N LEU A 160 17.89 -14.92 9.64
CA LEU A 160 18.55 -14.28 8.50
C LEU A 160 18.08 -14.86 7.17
N ASP A 161 18.03 -16.19 7.05
CA ASP A 161 17.61 -16.89 5.84
C ASP A 161 16.16 -16.54 5.48
N ALA A 162 15.25 -16.62 6.47
CA ALA A 162 13.86 -16.19 6.30
C ALA A 162 13.76 -14.71 5.89
N THR A 163 14.55 -13.84 6.51
CA THR A 163 14.52 -12.39 6.23
C THR A 163 14.98 -12.08 4.81
N LYS A 164 15.97 -12.81 4.29
CA LYS A 164 16.52 -12.59 2.95
C LYS A 164 15.48 -12.85 1.85
N GLU A 165 14.61 -13.84 2.02
CA GLU A 165 13.57 -14.16 1.05
C GLU A 165 12.53 -13.04 0.93
N VAL A 166 12.06 -12.51 2.06
CA VAL A 166 11.10 -11.38 2.05
C VAL A 166 11.75 -10.07 1.61
N GLU A 167 13.01 -9.85 1.96
CA GLU A 167 13.78 -8.70 1.46
C GLU A 167 13.87 -8.70 -0.06
N GLN A 168 14.13 -9.87 -0.67
CA GLN A 168 14.18 -10.01 -2.12
C GLN A 168 12.82 -9.67 -2.75
N SER A 169 11.71 -10.22 -2.24
CA SER A 169 10.36 -9.92 -2.74
C SER A 169 10.06 -8.41 -2.71
N TYR A 170 10.44 -7.73 -1.63
CA TYR A 170 10.25 -6.28 -1.49
C TYR A 170 11.10 -5.46 -2.47
N ASN A 171 12.35 -5.86 -2.71
CA ASN A 171 13.21 -5.21 -3.70
C ASN A 171 12.73 -5.44 -5.14
N ASP A 172 12.11 -6.60 -5.40
CA ASP A 172 11.57 -6.96 -6.72
C ASP A 172 10.21 -6.29 -7.02
N PHE A 173 9.55 -5.70 -6.02
CA PHE A 173 8.22 -5.12 -6.18
C PHE A 173 8.17 -4.02 -7.25
N LEU A 174 9.05 -3.00 -7.16
CA LEU A 174 9.10 -1.93 -8.17
C LEU A 174 9.44 -2.45 -9.58
N PRO A 175 10.51 -3.24 -9.78
CA PRO A 175 10.81 -3.85 -11.07
C PRO A 175 9.64 -4.64 -11.67
N ASN A 176 8.85 -5.33 -10.85
CA ASN A 176 7.70 -6.07 -11.35
C ASN A 176 6.51 -5.17 -11.71
N ILE A 177 6.29 -4.08 -10.97
CA ILE A 177 5.33 -3.04 -11.39
C ILE A 177 5.76 -2.40 -12.72
N ASP A 178 7.05 -2.17 -12.93
CA ASP A 178 7.55 -1.67 -14.23
C ASP A 178 7.26 -2.67 -15.37
N LYS A 179 7.44 -3.98 -15.15
CA LYS A 179 7.03 -5.02 -16.12
C LYS A 179 5.54 -4.99 -16.42
N CYS A 180 4.69 -4.68 -15.44
CA CYS A 180 3.26 -4.53 -15.68
C CYS A 180 2.93 -3.42 -16.69
N ILE A 181 3.76 -2.37 -16.76
CA ILE A 181 3.61 -1.27 -17.73
C ILE A 181 3.99 -1.74 -19.14
N GLU A 182 5.03 -2.56 -19.27
CA GLU A 182 5.51 -3.11 -20.55
C GLU A 182 4.50 -4.08 -21.18
N GLN A 183 3.64 -4.69 -20.37
CA GLN A 183 2.67 -5.71 -20.77
C GLN A 183 1.24 -5.20 -20.97
N MET A 184 1.00 -3.88 -20.89
CA MET A 184 -0.34 -3.27 -21.03
C MET A 184 -0.90 -3.36 -22.46
#